data_AF-A0A367LZM8-F1
#
_entry.id   AF-A0A367LZM8-F1
#
_cell.length_a   1.000
_cell.length_b   1.000
_cell.length_c   1.000
_cell.angle_alpha   90.00
_cell.angle_beta   90.00
_cell.angle_gamma   90.00
#
_symmetry.space_group_name_H-M   'P 1'
#
loop_
_entity.id
_entity.type
_entity.pdbx_description
1 polymer ?
#
loop_
_entity_poly.entity_id
_entity_poly.type
_entity_poly.pdbx_seq_one_letter_code
_entity_poly.pdbx_strand_id
1 'polypeptide(L)'
;VSLIAAEDLRRRPVRDLQEALRGSESLQFNGVGMSRRGISVRGMSSEHTLVLVDGQRISTSSGAIAHSDFDLGWVPVESIERIEVVRGPMSSLYGSEALGGVVNVITRRATDTWTGSGLLDGGVREDGLGGQSHQLGAYLAGPLVPGKLGLALNGESRRQQETPDADERRLAELEGGNADSGGLHLSWTPDDAQRIDLGHQRGRARRWRNR
;
A
#
# COMPACT_ATOMS: atom_id res chain seq x y z
N VAL A 1 -1.59 20.35 -0.30
CA VAL A 1 -1.29 18.98 0.16
C VAL A 1 -2.56 18.38 0.73
N SER A 2 -2.87 17.11 0.48
CA SER A 2 -3.93 16.35 1.17
C SER A 2 -3.26 15.37 2.12
N LEU A 3 -3.83 15.21 3.31
CA LEU A 3 -3.36 14.29 4.33
C LEU A 3 -4.46 13.30 4.66
N ILE A 4 -4.14 12.01 4.68
CA ILE A 4 -5.02 10.95 5.18
C ILE A 4 -4.33 10.34 6.40
N ALA A 5 -4.92 10.49 7.58
CA ALA A 5 -4.34 10.03 8.82
C ALA A 5 -4.65 8.54 9.07
N ALA A 6 -3.79 7.85 9.83
CA ALA A 6 -4.02 6.46 10.24
C ALA A 6 -5.40 6.23 10.89
N GLU A 7 -5.89 7.21 11.64
CA GLU A 7 -7.21 7.11 12.29
C GLU A 7 -8.35 6.98 11.27
N ASP A 8 -8.27 7.68 10.15
CA ASP A 8 -9.26 7.60 9.07
C ASP A 8 -9.16 6.28 8.28
N LEU A 9 -7.97 5.67 8.28
CA LEU A 9 -7.74 4.34 7.70
C LEU A 9 -8.33 3.25 8.59
N ARG A 10 -8.21 3.39 9.92
CA ARG A 10 -8.74 2.42 10.89
C ARG A 10 -10.27 2.41 10.99
N ARG A 11 -10.93 3.52 10.65
CA ARG A 11 -12.40 3.66 10.73
C ARG A 11 -13.14 3.06 9.54
N ARG A 12 -12.41 2.57 8.54
CA ARG A 12 -12.97 2.03 7.30
C ARG A 12 -12.34 0.65 7.05
N PRO A 13 -13.07 -0.30 6.44
CA PRO A 13 -12.46 -1.52 5.94
C PRO A 13 -11.56 -1.13 4.77
N VAL A 14 -10.28 -0.89 5.06
CA VAL A 14 -9.28 -0.52 4.07
C VAL A 14 -8.34 -1.70 3.89
N ARG A 15 -8.40 -2.32 2.72
CA ARG A 15 -7.60 -3.50 2.41
C ARG A 15 -6.26 -3.14 1.78
N ASP A 16 -6.19 -2.05 1.04
CA ASP A 16 -4.97 -1.59 0.36
C ASP A 16 -4.91 -0.06 0.25
N LEU A 17 -3.79 0.46 -0.23
CA LEU A 17 -3.63 1.91 -0.44
C LEU A 17 -4.70 2.48 -1.38
N GLN A 18 -5.21 1.71 -2.35
CA GLN A 18 -6.26 2.20 -3.23
C GLN A 18 -7.54 2.45 -2.42
N GLU A 19 -7.96 1.50 -1.59
CA GLU A 19 -9.11 1.66 -0.72
C GLU A 19 -8.88 2.75 0.34
N ALA A 20 -7.63 2.90 0.81
CA ALA A 20 -7.22 3.95 1.74
C ALA A 20 -7.46 5.35 1.17
N LEU A 21 -7.12 5.50 -0.12
CA LEU A 21 -7.21 6.73 -0.89
C LEU A 21 -8.62 6.92 -1.52
N ARG A 22 -9.49 5.89 -1.49
CA ARG A 22 -10.87 5.97 -1.98
C ARG A 22 -11.66 6.97 -1.14
N GLY A 23 -12.26 7.96 -1.79
CA GLY A 23 -12.95 9.09 -1.15
C GLY A 23 -12.13 10.37 -1.06
N SER A 24 -10.86 10.38 -1.51
CA SER A 24 -10.17 11.64 -1.76
C SER A 24 -10.75 12.31 -3.00
N GLU A 25 -11.36 13.48 -2.85
CA GLU A 25 -11.93 14.27 -3.96
C GLU A 25 -10.91 14.59 -5.08
N SER A 26 -9.61 14.47 -4.78
CA SER A 26 -8.52 14.81 -5.69
C SER A 26 -7.89 13.64 -6.44
N LEU A 27 -8.27 12.40 -6.11
CA LEU A 27 -7.71 11.18 -6.70
C LEU A 27 -8.79 10.42 -7.48
N GLN A 28 -8.42 9.97 -8.66
CA GLN A 28 -9.20 9.06 -9.47
C GLN A 28 -8.46 7.71 -9.53
N PHE A 29 -9.21 6.63 -9.67
CA PHE A 29 -8.63 5.30 -9.84
C PHE A 29 -9.09 4.77 -11.18
N ASN A 30 -8.14 4.57 -12.07
CA ASN A 30 -8.43 4.10 -13.41
C ASN A 30 -8.11 2.61 -13.47
N GLY A 31 -9.09 1.81 -13.91
CA GLY A 31 -8.84 0.42 -14.27
C GLY A 31 -7.93 0.38 -15.49
N VAL A 32 -6.79 -0.30 -15.38
CA VAL A 32 -5.85 -0.53 -16.49
C VAL A 32 -6.04 -1.91 -17.13
N GLY A 33 -7.20 -2.54 -16.92
CA GLY A 33 -7.54 -3.88 -17.43
C GLY A 33 -7.01 -5.02 -16.56
N MET A 34 -7.54 -6.24 -16.73
CA MET A 34 -7.12 -7.45 -15.99
C MET A 34 -7.12 -7.27 -14.46
N SER A 35 -8.17 -6.65 -13.91
CA SER A 35 -8.26 -6.28 -12.47
C SER A 35 -7.15 -5.35 -11.94
N ARG A 36 -6.26 -4.84 -12.79
CA ARG A 36 -5.20 -3.89 -12.42
C ARG A 36 -5.80 -2.48 -12.34
N ARG A 37 -5.36 -1.67 -11.37
CA ARG A 37 -5.88 -0.32 -11.15
C ARG A 37 -4.74 0.64 -10.78
N GLY A 38 -4.59 1.71 -11.56
CA GLY A 38 -3.62 2.77 -11.30
C GLY A 38 -4.23 3.97 -10.56
N ILE A 39 -3.40 4.72 -9.84
CA ILE A 39 -3.79 5.99 -9.19
C ILE A 39 -3.59 7.13 -10.18
N SER A 40 -4.67 7.80 -10.58
CA SER A 40 -4.62 9.01 -11.40
C SER A 40 -4.91 10.25 -10.56
N VAL A 41 -4.19 11.35 -10.82
CA VAL A 41 -4.40 12.63 -10.14
C VAL A 41 -5.00 13.61 -11.16
N ARG A 42 -6.22 14.10 -10.90
CA ARG A 42 -6.95 15.03 -11.78
C ARG A 42 -7.00 14.62 -13.27
N GLY A 43 -7.26 13.34 -13.55
CA GLY A 43 -7.38 12.85 -14.93
C GLY A 43 -6.06 12.66 -15.68
N MET A 44 -4.90 12.95 -15.08
CA MET A 44 -3.60 12.54 -15.63
C MET A 44 -3.40 11.04 -15.45
N SER A 45 -2.80 10.38 -16.46
CA SER A 45 -2.45 8.96 -16.42
C SER A 45 -1.67 8.62 -15.15
N SER A 46 -1.93 7.45 -14.57
CA SER A 46 -1.22 6.92 -13.40
C SER A 46 0.28 6.77 -13.62
N GLU A 47 0.73 6.73 -14.88
CA GLU A 47 2.13 6.78 -15.28
C GLU A 47 2.87 8.06 -14.87
N HIS A 48 2.14 9.11 -14.52
CA HIS A 48 2.70 10.38 -14.11
C HIS A 48 2.52 10.66 -12.60
N THR A 49 2.15 9.64 -11.81
CA THR A 49 2.04 9.76 -10.35
C THR A 49 3.14 8.94 -9.68
N LEU A 50 4.02 9.62 -8.96
CA LEU A 50 5.09 8.96 -8.21
C LEU A 50 4.57 8.45 -6.86
N VAL A 51 4.78 7.17 -6.57
CA VAL A 51 4.50 6.59 -5.25
C VAL A 51 5.81 6.40 -4.48
N LEU A 52 5.82 6.85 -3.23
CA LEU A 52 6.94 6.74 -2.30
C LEU A 52 6.49 5.99 -1.03
N VAL A 53 7.43 5.28 -0.41
CA VAL A 53 7.31 4.77 0.97
C VAL A 53 8.44 5.39 1.77
N ASP A 54 8.11 6.13 2.83
CA ASP A 54 9.06 6.86 3.65
C ASP A 54 10.02 7.74 2.83
N GLY A 55 9.50 8.34 1.76
CA GLY A 55 10.27 9.18 0.83
C GLY A 55 11.14 8.40 -0.17
N GLN A 56 11.21 7.07 -0.09
CA GLN A 56 11.94 6.22 -1.04
C GLN A 56 11.04 5.75 -2.19
N ARG A 57 11.59 5.73 -3.40
CA ARG A 57 10.87 5.22 -4.58
C ARG A 57 10.68 3.72 -4.49
N ILE A 58 9.46 3.27 -4.73
CA ILE A 58 9.19 1.86 -4.95
C ILE A 58 9.30 1.60 -6.45
N SER A 59 10.33 0.87 -6.86
CA SER A 59 10.54 0.53 -8.28
C SER A 59 9.50 -0.50 -8.73
N THR A 60 8.68 -0.14 -9.73
CA THR A 60 7.86 -1.10 -10.47
C THR A 60 8.75 -1.75 -11.52
N SER A 61 9.22 -2.96 -11.24
CA SER A 61 10.04 -3.74 -12.18
C SER A 61 9.25 -4.32 -13.37
N SER A 62 7.94 -4.07 -13.45
CA SER A 62 7.12 -4.38 -14.63
C SER A 62 7.05 -3.16 -15.55
N GLY A 63 7.98 -3.11 -16.51
CA GLY A 63 8.23 -1.98 -17.38
C GLY A 63 7.04 -1.49 -18.21
N ALA A 64 7.16 -0.22 -18.62
CA ALA A 64 6.64 0.44 -19.83
C ALA A 64 5.16 0.29 -20.26
N ILE A 65 4.34 -0.58 -19.67
CA ILE A 65 2.95 -0.83 -20.10
C ILE A 65 1.96 -0.82 -18.92
N ALA A 66 2.43 -0.76 -17.67
CA ALA A 66 1.53 -0.50 -16.55
C ALA A 66 2.31 0.11 -15.38
N HIS A 67 2.51 1.42 -15.39
CA HIS A 67 2.87 2.19 -14.17
C HIS A 67 1.67 2.29 -13.20
N SER A 68 0.88 1.22 -13.15
CA SER A 68 -0.50 1.18 -12.70
C SER A 68 -0.84 -0.17 -12.06
N ASP A 69 0.10 -1.12 -12.06
CA ASP A 69 0.06 -2.30 -11.20
C ASP A 69 0.91 -2.02 -9.96
N PHE A 70 0.62 -0.89 -9.31
CA PHE A 70 1.15 -0.68 -7.98
C PHE A 70 0.50 -1.77 -7.14
N ASP A 71 1.29 -2.77 -6.80
CA ASP A 71 0.96 -3.81 -5.85
C ASP A 71 1.01 -3.13 -4.47
N LEU A 72 0.02 -2.25 -4.25
CA LEU A 72 -0.14 -1.31 -3.15
C LEU A 72 -0.36 -1.99 -1.79
N GLY A 73 -0.30 -3.32 -1.75
CA GLY A 73 -0.33 -4.16 -0.55
C GLY A 73 1.05 -4.50 0.03
N TRP A 74 2.12 -3.83 -0.41
CA TRP A 74 3.46 -4.07 0.16
C TRP A 74 3.66 -3.44 1.53
N VAL A 75 2.83 -2.45 1.90
CA VAL A 75 2.81 -1.82 3.22
C VAL A 75 1.47 -2.17 3.87
N PRO A 76 1.46 -2.96 4.96
CA PRO A 76 0.25 -3.28 5.68
C PRO A 76 -0.39 -2.01 6.25
N VAL A 77 -1.71 -1.86 6.15
CA VAL A 77 -2.43 -0.63 6.51
C VAL A 77 -2.20 -0.25 7.97
N GLU A 78 -2.15 -1.24 8.84
CA GLU A 78 -1.84 -1.04 10.25
C GLU A 78 -0.46 -0.41 10.45
N SER A 79 0.52 -0.64 9.58
CA SER A 79 1.85 -0.01 9.67
C SER A 79 1.89 1.43 9.14
N ILE A 80 0.82 1.94 8.53
CA ILE A 80 0.76 3.29 7.95
C ILE A 80 0.47 4.30 9.06
N GLU A 81 1.29 5.35 9.15
CA GLU A 81 1.04 6.51 10.00
C GLU A 81 0.14 7.51 9.31
N ARG A 82 0.46 7.81 8.04
CA ARG A 82 -0.31 8.73 7.20
C ARG A 82 0.07 8.58 5.74
N ILE A 83 -0.80 9.07 4.87
CA ILE A 83 -0.55 9.18 3.44
C ILE A 83 -0.59 10.66 3.06
N GLU A 84 0.49 11.12 2.45
CA GLU A 84 0.66 12.48 1.97
C GLU A 84 0.47 12.51 0.45
N VAL A 85 -0.42 13.38 -0.01
CA VAL A 85 -0.68 13.57 -1.43
C VAL A 85 -0.35 15.00 -1.82
N VAL A 86 0.73 15.14 -2.58
CA VAL A 86 1.16 16.40 -3.18
C VAL A 86 0.67 16.44 -4.62
N ARG A 87 -0.08 17.49 -4.95
CA ARG A 87 -0.73 17.66 -6.26
C ARG A 87 0.07 18.65 -7.10
N GLY A 88 0.18 18.36 -8.39
CA GLY A 88 0.87 19.23 -9.34
C GLY A 88 2.30 18.79 -9.63
N PRO A 89 2.98 19.49 -10.55
CA PRO A 89 4.28 19.07 -11.05
C PRO A 89 5.34 19.20 -9.96
N MET A 90 5.77 18.05 -9.43
CA MET A 90 6.87 17.94 -8.47
C MET A 90 8.15 17.45 -9.17
N SER A 91 8.20 17.61 -10.49
CA SER A 91 9.26 17.08 -11.35
C SER A 91 10.63 17.69 -11.10
N SER A 92 10.71 18.90 -10.53
CA SER A 92 12.00 19.50 -10.12
C SER A 92 12.64 18.78 -8.94
N LEU A 93 11.84 18.21 -8.03
CA LEU A 93 12.32 17.48 -6.85
C LEU A 93 12.41 15.98 -7.11
N TYR A 94 11.49 15.44 -7.92
CA TYR A 94 11.30 14.01 -8.10
C TYR A 94 11.31 13.54 -9.57
N GLY A 95 11.77 14.35 -10.51
CA GLY A 95 11.91 13.93 -11.92
C GLY A 95 10.59 13.73 -12.68
N SER A 96 10.67 13.20 -13.89
CA SER A 96 9.55 13.11 -14.85
C SER A 96 8.36 12.27 -14.38
N GLU A 97 8.57 11.35 -13.43
CA GLU A 97 7.50 10.50 -12.87
C GLU A 97 6.53 11.26 -11.93
N ALA A 98 6.88 12.49 -11.52
CA ALA A 98 6.09 13.29 -10.58
C ALA A 98 5.34 14.46 -11.26
N LEU A 99 5.02 14.32 -12.56
CA LEU A 99 4.33 15.35 -13.35
C LEU A 99 2.86 15.56 -12.91
N GLY A 100 2.15 14.48 -12.56
CA GLY A 100 0.78 14.51 -12.03
C GLY A 100 0.71 14.72 -10.52
N GLY A 101 1.73 14.26 -9.79
CA GLY A 101 1.86 14.46 -8.35
C GLY A 101 2.69 13.38 -7.67
N VAL A 102 2.69 13.42 -6.33
CA VAL A 102 3.38 12.45 -5.47
C VAL A 102 2.42 11.93 -4.41
N VAL A 103 2.39 10.62 -4.23
CA VAL A 103 1.74 9.93 -3.12
C VAL A 103 2.84 9.33 -2.25
N ASN A 104 2.98 9.81 -1.02
CA ASN A 104 4.00 9.33 -0.09
C ASN A 104 3.33 8.64 1.10
N VAL A 105 3.57 7.33 1.24
CA VAL A 105 3.10 6.53 2.37
C VAL A 105 4.16 6.63 3.46
N ILE A 106 3.79 7.21 4.60
CA ILE A 106 4.67 7.29 5.77
C ILE A 106 4.32 6.15 6.71
N THR A 107 5.30 5.31 7.03
CA THR A 107 5.13 4.21 7.98
C THR A 107 5.31 4.68 9.42
N ARG A 108 4.65 3.98 10.35
CA ARG A 108 4.75 4.22 11.78
C ARG A 108 6.15 3.85 12.25
N ARG A 109 6.78 4.76 12.99
CA ARG A 109 8.10 4.56 13.57
C ARG A 109 8.00 3.99 14.99
N ALA A 110 9.11 3.42 15.45
CA ALA A 110 9.26 3.02 16.83
C ALA A 110 9.05 4.19 17.79
N THR A 111 8.25 3.94 18.81
CA THR A 111 7.96 4.87 19.91
C THR A 111 8.81 4.53 21.14
N ASP A 112 8.74 5.36 22.18
CA ASP A 112 9.44 5.12 23.47
C ASP A 112 8.88 3.94 24.27
N THR A 113 7.77 3.36 23.81
CA THR A 113 7.17 2.15 24.36
C THR A 113 6.86 1.17 23.24
N TRP A 114 6.75 -0.11 23.60
CA TRP A 114 6.27 -1.12 22.66
C TRP A 114 4.78 -0.94 22.39
N THR A 115 4.43 -0.86 21.12
CA THR A 115 3.06 -0.78 20.61
C THR A 115 2.88 -1.79 19.48
N GLY A 116 1.67 -2.29 19.32
CA GLY A 116 1.35 -3.24 18.28
C GLY A 116 -0.10 -3.17 17.88
N SER A 117 -0.40 -3.71 16.71
CA SER A 117 -1.76 -3.81 16.19
C SER A 117 -1.84 -4.94 15.18
N GLY A 118 -3.02 -5.51 15.01
CA GLY A 118 -3.29 -6.49 13.97
C GLY A 118 -4.57 -6.16 13.22
N LEU A 119 -4.65 -6.66 11.99
CA LEU A 119 -5.83 -6.63 11.15
C LEU A 119 -6.20 -8.06 10.79
N LEU A 120 -7.49 -8.38 10.93
CA LEU A 120 -8.08 -9.61 10.43
C LEU A 120 -9.32 -9.21 9.64
N ASP A 121 -9.31 -9.48 8.34
CA ASP A 121 -10.41 -9.19 7.44
C ASP A 121 -10.77 -10.42 6.60
N GLY A 122 -12.06 -10.58 6.33
CA GLY A 122 -12.59 -11.68 5.56
C GLY A 122 -13.85 -11.28 4.79
N GLY A 123 -13.99 -11.75 3.57
CA GLY A 123 -15.17 -11.50 2.74
C GLY A 123 -15.63 -12.79 2.06
N VAL A 124 -16.95 -12.97 2.00
CA VAL A 124 -17.59 -14.08 1.27
C VAL A 124 -18.72 -13.50 0.40
N ARG A 125 -18.98 -14.13 -0.74
CA ARG A 125 -20.13 -13.79 -1.59
C ARG A 125 -21.35 -14.62 -1.20
N GLU A 126 -22.52 -13.99 -1.21
CA GLU A 126 -23.80 -14.64 -0.91
C GLU A 126 -24.21 -15.68 -1.96
N ASP A 127 -23.85 -15.47 -3.23
CA ASP A 127 -24.15 -16.37 -4.34
C ASP A 127 -23.27 -17.64 -4.37
N GLY A 128 -22.24 -17.71 -3.51
CA GLY A 128 -21.33 -18.85 -3.42
C GLY A 128 -20.45 -19.07 -4.65
N LEU A 129 -20.40 -18.12 -5.60
CA LEU A 129 -19.69 -18.29 -6.88
C LEU A 129 -18.18 -18.13 -6.77
N GLY A 130 -17.64 -17.73 -5.62
CA GLY A 130 -16.20 -17.50 -5.43
C GLY A 130 -15.94 -16.14 -4.79
N GLY A 131 -14.79 -15.53 -5.10
CA GLY A 131 -14.44 -14.18 -4.63
C GLY A 131 -14.17 -14.06 -3.13
N GLN A 132 -14.05 -15.18 -2.41
CA GLN A 132 -13.72 -15.16 -0.98
C GLN A 132 -12.36 -14.50 -0.77
N SER A 133 -12.28 -13.60 0.21
CA SER A 133 -11.06 -12.89 0.55
C SER A 133 -10.71 -13.08 2.01
N HIS A 134 -9.42 -13.19 2.32
CA HIS A 134 -8.89 -13.20 3.67
C HIS A 134 -7.62 -12.35 3.73
N GLN A 135 -7.49 -11.54 4.77
CA GLN A 135 -6.32 -10.72 5.03
C GLN A 135 -5.96 -10.80 6.50
N LEU A 136 -4.68 -11.02 6.76
CA LEU A 136 -4.07 -10.95 8.07
C LEU A 136 -2.92 -9.95 8.00
N GLY A 137 -2.99 -8.93 8.83
CA GLY A 137 -1.98 -7.91 9.00
C GLY A 137 -1.50 -7.85 10.44
N ALA A 138 -0.21 -7.57 10.63
CA ALA A 138 0.38 -7.31 11.93
C ALA A 138 1.45 -6.20 11.86
N TYR A 139 1.50 -5.43 12.94
CA TYR A 139 2.54 -4.44 13.19
C TYR A 139 2.98 -4.50 14.65
N LEU A 140 4.28 -4.30 14.86
CA LEU A 140 4.89 -4.18 16.18
C LEU A 140 6.03 -3.16 16.11
N ALA A 141 6.09 -2.22 17.05
CA ALA A 141 7.22 -1.31 17.15
C ALA A 141 7.50 -0.85 18.58
N GLY A 142 8.76 -0.54 18.87
CA GLY A 142 9.17 -0.07 20.19
C GLY A 142 10.68 0.11 20.31
N PRO A 143 11.16 0.50 21.50
CA PRO A 143 12.58 0.73 21.72
C PRO A 143 13.31 -0.60 21.95
N LEU A 144 14.38 -0.83 21.18
CA LEU A 144 15.41 -1.81 21.52
C LEU A 144 16.36 -1.25 22.59
N VAL A 145 16.68 0.05 22.49
CA VAL A 145 17.40 0.82 23.50
C VAL A 145 16.66 2.14 23.68
N PRO A 146 16.10 2.44 24.87
CA PRO A 146 15.32 3.65 25.10
C PRO A 146 16.06 4.92 24.66
N GLY A 147 15.38 5.75 23.85
CA GLY A 147 15.91 7.01 23.33
C GLY A 147 17.03 6.89 22.28
N LYS A 148 17.52 5.69 21.96
CA LYS A 148 18.66 5.51 21.04
C LYS A 148 18.40 4.59 19.87
N LEU A 149 17.71 3.47 20.08
CA LEU A 149 17.50 2.47 19.04
C LEU A 149 16.06 1.97 19.08
N GLY A 150 15.33 2.22 18.01
CA GLY A 150 13.96 1.75 17.81
C GLY A 150 13.88 0.70 16.70
N LEU A 151 12.95 -0.23 16.85
CA LEU A 151 12.60 -1.24 15.85
C LEU A 151 11.12 -1.17 15.55
N ALA A 152 10.76 -1.22 14.26
CA ALA A 152 9.41 -1.48 13.80
C ALA A 152 9.42 -2.66 12.82
N LEU A 153 8.41 -3.52 12.95
CA LEU A 153 8.18 -4.70 12.12
C LEU A 153 6.74 -4.67 11.62
N ASN A 154 6.55 -5.07 10.38
CA ASN A 154 5.23 -5.22 9.79
C ASN A 154 5.17 -6.48 8.91
N GLY A 155 3.99 -7.06 8.78
CA GLY A 155 3.76 -8.18 7.90
C GLY A 155 2.30 -8.32 7.53
N GLU A 156 2.04 -8.72 6.28
CA GLU A 156 0.70 -8.99 5.77
C GLU A 156 0.71 -10.27 4.94
N SER A 157 -0.36 -11.05 5.06
CA SER A 157 -0.72 -12.10 4.12
C SER A 157 -2.16 -11.89 3.66
N ARG A 158 -2.35 -11.89 2.35
CA ARG A 158 -3.62 -11.67 1.69
C ARG A 158 -3.88 -12.79 0.70
N ARG A 159 -5.11 -13.28 0.70
CA ARG A 159 -5.59 -14.24 -0.30
C ARG A 159 -6.96 -13.80 -0.80
N GLN A 160 -7.12 -13.84 -2.12
CA GLN A 160 -8.37 -13.60 -2.81
C GLN A 160 -8.62 -14.73 -3.80
N GLN A 161 -9.81 -15.31 -3.75
CA GLN A 161 -10.26 -16.24 -4.77
C GLN A 161 -10.71 -15.47 -6.01
N GLU A 162 -10.62 -16.14 -7.15
CA GLU A 162 -11.18 -15.60 -8.39
C GLU A 162 -12.70 -15.44 -8.24
N THR A 163 -13.21 -14.45 -8.96
CA THR A 163 -14.63 -14.11 -9.03
C THR A 163 -15.07 -14.44 -10.44
N PRO A 164 -15.87 -15.49 -10.66
CA PRO A 164 -16.42 -15.80 -11.97
C PRO A 164 -17.36 -14.71 -12.45
N ASP A 165 -17.38 -14.50 -13.77
CA ASP A 165 -18.32 -13.61 -14.44
C ASP A 165 -19.77 -14.13 -14.28
N ALA A 166 -20.70 -13.19 -14.02
CA ALA A 166 -22.09 -13.51 -13.75
C ALA A 166 -22.82 -14.07 -14.99
N ASP A 167 -22.45 -13.60 -16.18
CA ASP A 167 -23.08 -13.95 -17.45
C ASP A 167 -22.35 -15.10 -18.15
N GLU A 168 -21.02 -15.18 -18.01
CA GLU A 168 -20.20 -16.24 -18.60
C GLU A 168 -19.25 -16.89 -17.58
N ARG A 169 -19.78 -17.82 -16.78
CA ARG A 169 -19.06 -18.53 -15.68
C ARG A 169 -17.75 -19.26 -16.04
N ARG A 170 -17.42 -19.39 -17.33
CA ARG A 170 -16.12 -19.90 -17.79
C ARG A 170 -15.02 -18.84 -17.73
N LEU A 171 -15.38 -17.57 -17.62
CA LEU A 171 -14.46 -16.43 -17.52
C LEU A 171 -14.45 -15.91 -16.08
N ALA A 172 -13.28 -15.50 -15.60
CA ALA A 172 -13.15 -14.75 -14.36
C ALA A 172 -13.33 -13.23 -14.61
N GLU A 173 -14.22 -12.61 -13.85
CA GLU A 173 -14.43 -11.16 -13.73
C GLU A 173 -13.33 -10.51 -12.87
N LEU A 174 -12.99 -11.12 -11.73
CA LEU A 174 -11.81 -10.76 -10.92
C LEU A 174 -10.84 -11.93 -10.83
N GLU A 175 -9.55 -11.65 -10.97
CA GLU A 175 -8.48 -12.63 -10.82
C GLU A 175 -8.33 -13.09 -9.37
N GLY A 176 -7.92 -14.35 -9.18
CA GLY A 176 -7.48 -14.83 -7.89
C GLY A 176 -6.04 -14.40 -7.62
N GLY A 177 -5.69 -14.27 -6.36
CA GLY A 177 -4.33 -13.88 -5.99
C GLY A 177 -3.97 -14.18 -4.55
N ASN A 178 -2.67 -14.28 -4.31
CA ASN A 178 -2.10 -14.24 -2.97
C ASN A 178 -0.94 -13.26 -2.95
N ALA A 179 -0.85 -12.48 -1.87
CA ALA A 179 0.21 -11.51 -1.66
C ALA A 179 0.69 -11.64 -0.22
N ASP A 180 2.01 -11.75 -0.07
CA ASP A 180 2.67 -11.77 1.22
C ASP A 180 3.71 -10.65 1.23
N SER A 181 3.68 -9.81 2.26
CA SER A 181 4.63 -8.70 2.41
C SER A 181 5.12 -8.59 3.85
N GLY A 182 6.32 -8.06 4.01
CA GLY A 182 6.93 -7.86 5.31
C GLY A 182 8.01 -6.79 5.26
N GLY A 183 8.15 -6.09 6.38
CA GLY A 183 9.06 -4.98 6.51
C GLY A 183 9.70 -4.92 7.89
N LEU A 184 10.90 -4.35 7.90
CA LEU A 184 11.66 -4.01 9.08
C LEU A 184 12.19 -2.59 8.93
N HIS A 185 12.06 -1.82 9.99
CA HIS A 185 12.60 -0.47 10.07
C HIS A 185 13.36 -0.28 11.39
N LEU A 186 14.59 0.21 11.29
CA LEU A 186 15.43 0.56 12.43
C LEU A 186 15.64 2.07 12.44
N SER A 187 15.45 2.69 13.61
CA SER A 187 15.76 4.10 13.83
C SER A 187 16.85 4.20 14.89
N TRP A 188 17.99 4.75 14.52
CA TRP A 188 19.12 4.96 15.41
C TRP A 188 19.39 6.45 15.62
N THR A 189 19.41 6.87 16.88
CA THR A 189 19.65 8.24 17.34
C THR A 189 20.93 8.22 18.19
N PRO A 190 22.13 8.30 17.58
CA PRO A 190 23.40 8.22 18.33
C PRO A 190 23.58 9.40 19.30
N ASP A 191 23.07 10.56 18.93
CA ASP A 191 23.07 11.82 19.70
C ASP A 191 21.82 12.66 19.37
N ASP A 192 21.64 13.77 20.07
CA ASP A 192 20.43 14.62 19.94
C ASP A 192 20.33 15.37 18.59
N ALA A 193 21.40 15.39 17.80
CA ALA A 193 21.45 16.09 16.51
C ALA A 193 21.28 15.15 15.30
N GLN A 194 21.38 13.84 15.50
CA GLN A 194 21.43 12.86 14.42
C GLN A 194 20.38 11.77 14.58
N ARG A 195 19.70 11.47 13.48
CA ARG A 195 18.87 10.26 13.33
C ARG A 195 19.24 9.58 12.03
N ILE A 196 19.43 8.27 12.11
CA ILE A 196 19.73 7.40 10.97
C ILE A 196 18.64 6.33 10.92
N ASP A 197 17.93 6.26 9.80
CA ASP A 197 16.86 5.30 9.57
C ASP A 197 17.30 4.27 8.52
N LEU A 198 17.08 2.98 8.81
CA LEU A 198 17.36 1.86 7.92
C LEU A 198 16.09 1.03 7.75
N GLY A 199 15.59 0.95 6.52
CA GLY A 199 14.42 0.16 6.16
C GLY A 199 14.75 -0.98 5.21
N HIS A 200 14.11 -2.13 5.40
CA HIS A 200 14.07 -3.20 4.41
C HIS A 200 12.63 -3.71 4.30
N GLN A 201 12.09 -3.70 3.08
CA GLN A 201 10.76 -4.22 2.80
C GLN A 201 10.81 -5.20 1.62
N ARG A 202 10.04 -6.27 1.73
CA ARG A 202 9.92 -7.28 0.68
C ARG A 202 8.46 -7.71 0.55
N GLY A 203 7.98 -7.73 -0.69
CA GLY A 203 6.68 -8.26 -1.06
C GLY A 203 6.81 -9.33 -2.13
N ARG A 204 5.85 -10.26 -2.15
CA ARG A 204 5.64 -11.20 -3.25
C ARG A 204 4.15 -11.37 -3.45
N ALA A 205 3.69 -11.06 -4.65
CA ALA A 205 2.35 -11.42 -5.10
C ALA A 205 2.41 -12.48 -6.20
N ARG A 206 1.40 -13.35 -6.23
CA ARG A 206 1.08 -14.20 -7.37
C ARG A 206 -0.39 -14.04 -7.67
N ARG A 207 -0.71 -14.01 -8.96
CA ARG A 207 -2.08 -13.92 -9.46
C ARG A 207 -2.33 -15.07 -10.41
N TRP A 208 -3.57 -15.52 -10.46
CA TRP A 208 -4.01 -16.57 -11.36
C TRP A 208 -5.41 -16.28 -11.88
N ARG A 209 -5.70 -16.84 -13.05
CA ARG A 209 -6.99 -16.72 -13.72
C ARG A 209 -7.30 -18.04 -14.43
N ASN A 210 -8.45 -18.63 -14.15
CA ASN A 210 -8.95 -19.74 -14.98
C ASN A 210 -9.33 -19.23 -16.38
N ARG A 211 -8.90 -19.99 -17.40
CA ARG A 211 -9.17 -19.72 -18.82
C ARG A 211 -10.45 -20.39 -19.28
#